data_AF-S4Y812-F1
#
_entry.id   AF-S4Y812-F1
#
_cell.length_a   1.000
_cell.length_b   1.000
_cell.length_c   1.000
_cell.angle_alpha   90.00
_cell.angle_beta   90.00
_cell.angle_gamma   90.00
#
_symmetry.space_group_name_H-M   'P 1'
#
loop_
_entity.id
_entity.type
_entity.pdbx_description
1 polymer ?
#
loop_
_entity_poly.entity_id
_entity_poly.type
_entity_poly.pdbx_seq_one_letter_code
_entity_poly.pdbx_strand_id
1 'polypeptide(L)'
;MEILPAIDHRVMGVAQAEQALRDGRITAAAGSVLRMFPEIRRISHDKDPLLNRAFRVLAVATARAGGALDVRPEVPRELLETWGGASAEERKSNVDWSIRALRRLNEHRKGDPALQTDLGEALARSPEHRGEALQLLGGLAEKDLLASPEAYAALARLRALSGDAAGHDAAASRCEAMAKDAALCRTSRAIDPRPQS
;
A
#
# COMPACT_ATOMS: atom_id res chain seq x y z
N MET A 1 16.08 -27.19 34.08
CA MET A 1 16.33 -27.09 32.63
C MET A 1 15.52 -25.91 32.14
N GLU A 2 16.11 -24.71 32.17
CA GLU A 2 15.47 -23.50 31.65
C GLU A 2 15.42 -23.61 30.12
N ILE A 3 14.21 -23.66 29.58
CA ILE A 3 13.99 -23.51 28.14
C ILE A 3 14.16 -22.02 27.85
N LEU A 4 15.35 -21.61 27.40
CA LEU A 4 15.54 -20.27 26.85
C LEU A 4 14.51 -20.09 25.72
N PRO A 5 13.71 -19.01 25.71
CA PRO A 5 12.73 -18.80 24.65
C PRO A 5 13.47 -18.71 23.32
N ALA A 6 13.09 -19.55 22.35
CA ALA A 6 13.62 -19.48 21.00
C ALA A 6 13.30 -18.09 20.41
N ILE A 7 14.34 -17.34 20.02
CA ILE A 7 14.18 -16.02 19.43
C ILE A 7 13.54 -16.19 18.05
N ASP A 8 12.31 -15.72 17.88
CA ASP A 8 11.69 -15.67 16.56
C ASP A 8 12.28 -14.50 15.75
N HIS A 9 13.24 -14.82 14.89
CA HIS A 9 13.91 -13.86 14.02
C HIS A 9 12.97 -13.14 13.04
N ARG A 10 11.76 -13.66 12.80
CA ARG A 10 10.75 -13.01 11.95
C ARG A 10 10.23 -11.72 12.57
N VAL A 11 10.26 -11.58 13.90
CA VAL A 11 9.88 -10.34 14.58
C VAL A 11 10.79 -9.18 14.15
N MET A 12 12.10 -9.41 14.13
CA MET A 12 13.06 -8.40 13.68
C MET A 12 12.92 -8.13 12.18
N GLY A 13 12.74 -9.16 11.36
CA GLY A 13 12.59 -8.97 9.93
C GLY A 13 11.32 -8.18 9.56
N VAL A 14 10.19 -8.39 10.24
CA VAL A 14 8.97 -7.59 10.02
C VAL A 14 9.18 -6.14 10.44
N ALA A 15 9.85 -5.90 11.57
CA ALA A 15 10.18 -4.55 11.99
C ALA A 15 11.09 -3.83 10.98
N GLN A 16 12.06 -4.54 10.38
CA GLN A 16 12.91 -4.00 9.31
C GLN A 16 12.11 -3.73 8.03
N ALA A 17 11.15 -4.60 7.68
CA ALA A 17 10.29 -4.41 6.52
C ALA A 17 9.39 -3.17 6.69
N GLU A 18 8.81 -2.97 7.87
CA GLU A 18 8.05 -1.76 8.19
C GLU A 18 8.91 -0.49 8.09
N GLN A 19 10.15 -0.55 8.59
CA GLN A 19 11.08 0.57 8.46
C GLN A 19 11.42 0.85 7.00
N ALA A 20 11.72 -0.18 6.21
CA ALA A 20 11.97 -0.04 4.79
C ALA A 20 10.78 0.60 4.06
N LEU A 21 9.55 0.20 4.39
CA LEU A 21 8.35 0.79 3.81
C LEU A 21 8.22 2.27 4.18
N ARG A 22 8.45 2.64 5.45
CA ARG A 22 8.45 4.04 5.91
C ARG A 22 9.51 4.90 5.22
N ASP A 23 10.63 4.30 4.85
CA ASP A 23 11.72 4.98 4.13
C ASP A 23 11.48 5.03 2.60
N GLY A 24 10.35 4.53 2.10
CA GLY A 24 10.05 4.45 0.67
C GLY A 24 10.79 3.33 -0.07
N ARG A 25 11.51 2.45 0.63
CA ARG A 25 12.23 1.30 0.05
C ARG A 25 11.28 0.11 -0.16
N ILE A 26 10.33 0.29 -1.08
CA ILE A 26 9.22 -0.63 -1.35
C ILE A 26 9.70 -2.06 -1.64
N THR A 27 10.67 -2.22 -2.55
CA THR A 27 11.21 -3.53 -2.93
C THR A 27 11.83 -4.27 -1.75
N ALA A 28 12.67 -3.59 -0.96
CA ALA A 28 13.31 -4.18 0.22
C ALA A 28 12.28 -4.59 1.29
N ALA A 29 11.24 -3.77 1.49
CA ALA A 29 10.15 -4.09 2.41
C ALA A 29 9.40 -5.36 2.01
N ALA A 30 8.97 -5.44 0.74
CA ALA A 30 8.26 -6.61 0.22
C ALA A 30 9.14 -7.87 0.24
N GLY A 31 10.40 -7.76 -0.20
CA GLY A 31 11.34 -8.86 -0.24
C GLY A 31 11.63 -9.46 1.15
N SER A 32 11.76 -8.60 2.17
CA SER A 32 11.89 -9.04 3.56
C SER A 32 10.69 -9.88 4.01
N VAL A 33 9.46 -9.41 3.75
CA VAL A 33 8.23 -10.14 4.09
C VAL A 33 8.17 -11.50 3.38
N LEU A 34 8.42 -11.53 2.07
CA LEU A 34 8.34 -12.75 1.28
C LEU A 34 9.36 -13.81 1.71
N ARG A 35 10.55 -13.40 2.17
CA ARG A 35 11.55 -14.34 2.73
C ARG A 35 11.11 -14.94 4.06
N MET A 36 10.41 -14.19 4.90
CA MET A 36 9.94 -14.66 6.21
C MET A 36 8.64 -15.46 6.14
N PHE A 37 7.78 -15.12 5.19
CA PHE A 37 6.46 -15.74 4.98
C PHE A 37 6.27 -16.11 3.50
N PRO A 38 7.00 -17.11 2.97
CA PRO A 38 6.86 -17.56 1.58
C PRO A 38 5.42 -17.89 1.15
N GLU A 39 4.62 -18.37 2.09
CA GLU A 39 3.25 -18.82 1.91
C GLU A 39 2.21 -17.69 2.04
N ILE A 40 2.62 -16.44 2.30
CA ILE A 40 1.74 -15.31 2.65
C ILE A 40 0.60 -15.07 1.64
N ARG A 41 0.81 -15.44 0.38
CA ARG A 41 -0.23 -15.32 -0.65
C ARG A 41 -1.40 -16.28 -0.45
N ARG A 42 -1.16 -17.47 0.11
CA ARG A 42 -2.11 -18.58 0.24
C ARG A 42 -2.70 -18.72 1.63
N ILE A 43 -2.08 -18.10 2.64
CA ILE A 43 -2.55 -18.19 4.02
C ILE A 43 -3.51 -17.06 4.41
N SER A 44 -4.27 -17.34 5.45
CA SER A 44 -5.13 -16.40 6.15
C SER A 44 -4.35 -15.73 7.28
N HIS A 45 -4.57 -14.44 7.52
CA HIS A 45 -4.14 -13.79 8.75
C HIS A 45 -5.34 -13.58 9.65
N ASP A 46 -5.28 -14.18 10.84
CA ASP A 46 -6.34 -14.08 11.84
C ASP A 46 -5.79 -13.33 13.06
N LYS A 47 -5.67 -14.00 14.20
CA LYS A 47 -5.27 -13.39 15.47
C LYS A 47 -3.76 -13.21 15.63
N ASP A 48 -2.94 -13.60 14.65
CA ASP A 48 -1.48 -13.48 14.72
C ASP A 48 -1.03 -12.02 14.45
N PRO A 49 -0.54 -11.29 15.47
CA PRO A 49 -0.18 -9.89 15.30
C PRO A 49 1.05 -9.68 14.40
N LEU A 50 1.99 -10.63 14.38
CA LEU A 50 3.19 -10.55 13.55
C LEU A 50 2.82 -10.75 12.08
N LEU A 51 2.00 -11.76 11.80
CA LEU A 51 1.51 -12.02 10.45
C LEU A 51 0.65 -10.85 9.94
N ASN A 52 -0.22 -10.28 10.78
CA ASN A 52 -1.01 -9.09 10.41
C ASN A 52 -0.13 -7.90 9.98
N ARG A 53 0.99 -7.68 10.67
CA ARG A 53 1.97 -6.66 10.30
C ARG A 53 2.66 -6.98 8.97
N ALA A 54 3.06 -8.22 8.75
CA ALA A 54 3.64 -8.67 7.49
C ALA A 54 2.68 -8.48 6.31
N PHE A 55 1.40 -8.87 6.47
CA PHE A 55 0.34 -8.65 5.47
C PHE A 55 0.17 -7.17 5.16
N ARG A 56 0.12 -6.32 6.20
CA ARG A 56 0.01 -4.87 6.00
C ARG A 56 1.16 -4.33 5.17
N VAL A 57 2.40 -4.67 5.53
CA VAL A 57 3.60 -4.18 4.81
C VAL A 57 3.58 -4.61 3.36
N LEU A 58 3.33 -5.90 3.08
CA LEU A 58 3.32 -6.41 1.71
C LEU A 58 2.16 -5.83 0.88
N ALA A 59 0.97 -5.69 1.47
CA ALA A 59 -0.17 -5.08 0.79
C ALA A 59 0.11 -3.62 0.41
N VAL A 60 0.55 -2.79 1.36
CA VAL A 60 0.88 -1.39 1.09
C VAL A 60 1.99 -1.27 0.06
N ALA A 61 3.05 -2.09 0.16
CA ALA A 61 4.11 -2.12 -0.85
C ALA A 61 3.56 -2.46 -2.24
N THR A 62 2.69 -3.47 -2.34
CA THR A 62 2.05 -3.91 -3.58
C THR A 62 1.20 -2.80 -4.19
N ALA A 63 0.37 -2.13 -3.38
CA ALA A 63 -0.45 -1.00 -3.81
C ALA A 63 0.40 0.17 -4.30
N ARG A 64 1.47 0.52 -3.59
CA ARG A 64 2.36 1.63 -3.97
C ARG A 64 3.15 1.35 -5.25
N ALA A 65 3.47 0.08 -5.51
CA ALA A 65 4.06 -0.39 -6.76
C ALA A 65 3.05 -0.59 -7.90
N GLY A 66 1.76 -0.29 -7.69
CA GLY A 66 0.73 -0.49 -8.72
C GLY A 66 0.54 -1.95 -9.15
N GLY A 67 0.83 -2.90 -8.25
CA GLY A 67 0.75 -4.34 -8.52
C GLY A 67 1.96 -4.94 -9.23
N ALA A 68 3.01 -4.16 -9.53
CA ALA A 68 4.27 -4.65 -10.11
C ALA A 68 5.43 -4.49 -9.13
N LEU A 69 5.56 -5.45 -8.20
CA LEU A 69 6.64 -5.47 -7.22
C LEU A 69 7.89 -6.11 -7.82
N ASP A 70 8.92 -5.31 -8.10
CA ASP A 70 10.20 -5.80 -8.59
C ASP A 70 11.05 -6.41 -7.47
N VAL A 71 10.57 -7.50 -6.87
CA VAL A 71 11.22 -8.22 -5.76
C VAL A 71 12.28 -9.23 -6.23
N ARG A 72 12.52 -9.33 -7.54
CA ARG A 72 13.55 -10.22 -8.12
C ARG A 72 14.93 -10.10 -7.46
N PRO A 73 15.42 -8.91 -7.07
CA PRO A 73 16.71 -8.79 -6.41
C PRO A 73 16.72 -9.29 -4.95
N GLU A 74 15.55 -9.47 -4.33
CA GLU A 74 15.41 -9.69 -2.89
C GLU A 74 15.02 -11.12 -2.50
N VAL A 75 14.49 -11.89 -3.45
CA VAL A 75 13.93 -13.23 -3.21
C VAL A 75 14.35 -14.24 -4.28
N PRO A 76 14.49 -15.53 -3.93
CA PRO A 76 14.66 -16.62 -4.91
C PRO A 76 13.52 -16.66 -5.94
N ARG A 77 13.81 -17.20 -7.14
CA ARG A 77 12.87 -17.22 -8.27
C ARG A 77 11.55 -17.92 -7.92
N GLU A 78 11.61 -18.92 -7.07
CA GLU A 78 10.49 -19.75 -6.62
C GLU A 78 9.47 -18.95 -5.80
N LEU A 79 9.90 -17.85 -5.18
CA LEU A 79 9.05 -16.96 -4.36
C LEU A 79 8.49 -15.76 -5.14
N LEU A 80 8.87 -15.60 -6.42
CA LEU A 80 8.40 -14.46 -7.21
C LEU A 80 6.92 -14.53 -7.53
N GLU A 81 6.39 -15.75 -7.71
CA GLU A 81 5.02 -16.00 -8.15
C GLU A 81 4.61 -15.00 -9.25
N THR A 82 3.50 -14.26 -9.08
CA THR A 82 3.11 -13.18 -10.01
C THR A 82 3.44 -11.78 -9.48
N TRP A 83 4.22 -11.64 -8.40
CA TRP A 83 4.47 -10.35 -7.73
C TRP A 83 5.10 -9.32 -8.67
N GLY A 84 5.90 -9.78 -9.64
CA GLY A 84 6.51 -8.94 -10.66
C GLY A 84 5.52 -8.18 -11.56
N GLY A 85 4.26 -8.63 -11.67
CA GLY A 85 3.23 -7.93 -12.44
C GLY A 85 3.57 -7.81 -13.92
N ALA A 86 4.04 -8.89 -14.53
CA ALA A 86 4.50 -8.94 -15.92
C ALA A 86 3.35 -8.63 -16.91
N SER A 87 2.11 -9.00 -16.56
CA SER A 87 0.91 -8.67 -17.33
C SER A 87 -0.03 -7.69 -16.58
N ALA A 88 -1.00 -7.12 -17.28
CA ALA A 88 -2.03 -6.28 -16.67
C ALA A 88 -2.91 -7.08 -15.69
N GLU A 89 -3.19 -8.34 -16.03
CA GLU A 89 -3.96 -9.28 -15.21
C GLU A 89 -3.20 -9.61 -13.92
N GLU A 90 -1.89 -9.82 -13.98
CA GLU A 90 -1.07 -10.03 -12.79
C GLU A 90 -1.04 -8.79 -11.89
N ARG A 91 -0.85 -7.60 -12.47
CA ARG A 91 -0.90 -6.34 -11.71
C ARG A 91 -2.25 -6.14 -11.04
N LYS A 92 -3.34 -6.38 -11.76
CA LYS A 92 -4.70 -6.33 -11.19
C LYS A 92 -4.85 -7.35 -10.06
N SER A 93 -4.45 -8.61 -10.27
CA SER A 93 -4.54 -9.66 -9.26
C SER A 93 -3.78 -9.31 -7.98
N ASN A 94 -2.60 -8.70 -8.11
CA ASN A 94 -1.78 -8.26 -6.98
C ASN A 94 -2.43 -7.07 -6.24
N VAL A 95 -2.99 -6.09 -6.96
CA VAL A 95 -3.77 -5.00 -6.36
C VAL A 95 -5.01 -5.53 -5.65
N ASP A 96 -5.74 -6.46 -6.26
CA ASP A 96 -6.93 -7.07 -5.67
C ASP A 96 -6.56 -7.87 -4.40
N TRP A 97 -5.41 -8.55 -4.39
CA TRP A 97 -4.87 -9.18 -3.19
C TRP A 97 -4.58 -8.16 -2.09
N SER A 98 -3.93 -7.05 -2.43
CA SER A 98 -3.65 -5.95 -1.48
C SER A 98 -4.94 -5.40 -0.86
N ILE A 99 -5.96 -5.16 -1.68
CA ILE A 99 -7.26 -4.65 -1.21
C ILE A 99 -7.89 -5.66 -0.25
N ARG A 100 -7.96 -6.95 -0.62
CA ARG A 100 -8.52 -7.99 0.26
C ARG A 100 -7.78 -8.09 1.59
N ALA A 101 -6.44 -8.04 1.57
CA ALA A 101 -5.62 -8.08 2.77
C ALA A 101 -5.91 -6.88 3.69
N LEU A 102 -5.93 -5.66 3.15
CA LEU A 102 -6.18 -4.44 3.94
C LEU A 102 -7.61 -4.33 4.45
N ARG A 103 -8.60 -4.80 3.67
CA ARG A 103 -9.99 -4.89 4.13
C ARG A 103 -10.10 -5.77 5.37
N ARG A 104 -9.50 -6.97 5.31
CA ARG A 104 -9.51 -7.90 6.42
C ARG A 104 -8.83 -7.32 7.67
N LEU A 105 -7.67 -6.67 7.51
CA LEU A 105 -7.00 -5.98 8.63
C LEU A 105 -7.89 -4.88 9.23
N ASN A 106 -8.55 -4.09 8.39
CA ASN A 106 -9.44 -3.01 8.80
C ASN A 106 -10.71 -3.54 9.51
N GLU A 107 -11.22 -4.71 9.13
CA GLU A 107 -12.35 -5.37 9.82
C GLU A 107 -12.02 -5.77 11.26
N HIS A 108 -10.78 -6.20 11.50
CA HIS A 108 -10.30 -6.58 12.83
C HIS A 108 -9.96 -5.37 13.72
N ARG A 109 -9.68 -4.22 13.12
CA ARG A 109 -9.30 -2.97 13.82
C ARG A 109 -10.12 -1.79 13.32
N LYS A 110 -11.44 -1.91 13.47
CA LYS A 110 -12.38 -0.88 13.00
C LYS A 110 -12.04 0.47 13.63
N GLY A 111 -11.96 1.50 12.79
CA GLY A 111 -11.72 2.87 13.21
C GLY A 111 -10.25 3.24 13.39
N ASP A 112 -9.30 2.36 13.05
CA ASP A 112 -7.87 2.71 12.95
C ASP A 112 -7.62 3.56 11.68
N PRO A 113 -7.34 4.88 11.79
CA PRO A 113 -7.22 5.73 10.62
C PRO A 113 -5.99 5.41 9.76
N ALA A 114 -4.95 4.81 10.33
CA ALA A 114 -3.77 4.41 9.56
C ALA A 114 -4.11 3.24 8.62
N LEU A 115 -4.86 2.24 9.11
CA LEU A 115 -5.34 1.14 8.28
C LEU A 115 -6.37 1.58 7.24
N GLN A 116 -7.24 2.53 7.60
CA GLN A 116 -8.18 3.11 6.64
C GLN A 116 -7.47 3.92 5.56
N THR A 117 -6.39 4.64 5.91
CA THR A 117 -5.52 5.33 4.96
C THR A 117 -4.88 4.34 3.98
N ASP A 118 -4.27 3.27 4.49
CA ASP A 118 -3.64 2.23 3.65
C ASP A 118 -4.66 1.56 2.72
N LEU A 119 -5.85 1.23 3.23
CA LEU A 119 -6.94 0.65 2.44
C LEU A 119 -7.37 1.61 1.34
N GLY A 120 -7.56 2.90 1.65
CA GLY A 120 -7.92 3.91 0.66
C GLY A 120 -6.86 4.07 -0.44
N GLU A 121 -5.56 4.04 -0.08
CA GLU A 121 -4.46 4.02 -1.06
C GLU A 121 -4.57 2.83 -2.03
N ALA A 122 -4.83 1.63 -1.50
CA ALA A 122 -4.96 0.43 -2.30
C ALA A 122 -6.20 0.46 -3.21
N LEU A 123 -7.35 0.89 -2.68
CA LEU A 123 -8.58 1.04 -3.46
C LEU A 123 -8.40 2.03 -4.62
N ALA A 124 -7.66 3.12 -4.41
CA ALA A 124 -7.39 4.11 -5.45
C ALA A 124 -6.61 3.57 -6.66
N ARG A 125 -5.96 2.40 -6.53
CA ARG A 125 -5.25 1.72 -7.63
C ARG A 125 -6.18 0.94 -8.55
N SER A 126 -7.41 0.63 -8.12
CA SER A 126 -8.38 -0.11 -8.93
C SER A 126 -9.46 0.83 -9.46
N PRO A 127 -9.70 0.89 -10.79
CA PRO A 127 -10.80 1.64 -11.37
C PRO A 127 -12.16 1.29 -10.77
N GLU A 128 -12.38 0.01 -10.45
CA GLU A 128 -13.61 -0.53 -9.86
C GLU A 128 -13.90 0.03 -8.45
N HIS A 129 -12.88 0.51 -7.74
CA HIS A 129 -12.98 0.95 -6.35
C HIS A 129 -12.74 2.45 -6.16
N ARG A 130 -12.64 3.25 -7.23
CA ARG A 130 -12.34 4.69 -7.16
C ARG A 130 -13.34 5.48 -6.31
N GLY A 131 -14.63 5.18 -6.44
CA GLY A 131 -15.69 5.86 -5.67
C GLY A 131 -15.54 5.62 -4.17
N GLU A 132 -15.29 4.38 -3.77
CA GLU A 132 -15.05 4.00 -2.38
C GLU A 132 -13.75 4.63 -1.85
N ALA A 133 -12.67 4.61 -2.65
CA ALA A 133 -11.41 5.25 -2.30
C ALA A 133 -11.59 6.76 -2.06
N LEU A 134 -12.34 7.44 -2.92
CA LEU A 134 -12.61 8.87 -2.81
C LEU A 134 -13.38 9.19 -1.54
N GLN A 135 -14.42 8.41 -1.22
CA GLN A 135 -15.20 8.57 0.00
C GLN A 135 -14.35 8.33 1.26
N LEU A 136 -13.60 7.22 1.29
CA LEU A 136 -12.79 6.84 2.44
C LEU A 136 -11.66 7.85 2.70
N LEU A 137 -10.86 8.16 1.68
CA LEU A 137 -9.75 9.09 1.81
C LEU A 137 -10.23 10.53 2.04
N GLY A 138 -11.31 10.95 1.38
CA GLY A 138 -11.92 12.26 1.59
C GLY A 138 -12.42 12.45 3.02
N GLY A 139 -13.17 11.48 3.55
CA GLY A 139 -13.68 11.53 4.91
C GLY A 139 -12.59 11.50 5.98
N LEU A 140 -11.45 10.86 5.71
CA LEU A 140 -10.26 10.94 6.56
C LEU A 140 -9.59 12.33 6.47
N ALA A 141 -9.46 12.87 5.24
CA ALA A 141 -8.83 14.17 5.02
C ALA A 141 -9.58 15.31 5.73
N GLU A 142 -10.91 15.30 5.69
CA GLU A 142 -11.77 16.29 6.37
C GLU A 142 -11.58 16.30 7.89
N LYS A 143 -11.17 15.17 8.46
CA LYS A 143 -10.93 15.01 9.90
C LYS A 143 -9.46 15.12 10.28
N ASP A 144 -8.59 15.46 9.32
CA ASP A 144 -7.12 15.49 9.50
C ASP A 144 -6.55 14.12 9.95
N LEU A 145 -7.14 13.03 9.45
CA LEU A 145 -6.81 11.65 9.83
C LEU A 145 -6.06 10.85 8.75
N LEU A 146 -5.76 11.46 7.59
CA LEU A 146 -4.94 10.81 6.57
C LEU A 146 -3.48 10.73 7.03
N ALA A 147 -2.97 9.50 7.12
CA ALA A 147 -1.70 9.23 7.79
C ALA A 147 -0.46 9.24 6.88
N SER A 148 -0.61 9.50 5.57
CA SER A 148 0.52 9.41 4.62
C SER A 148 0.44 10.42 3.48
N PRO A 149 1.60 10.87 2.96
CA PRO A 149 1.64 11.67 1.74
C PRO A 149 1.15 10.89 0.51
N GLU A 150 1.40 9.57 0.43
CA GLU A 150 0.92 8.73 -0.68
C GLU A 150 -0.62 8.71 -0.79
N ALA A 151 -1.32 8.71 0.35
CA ALA A 151 -2.76 8.77 0.40
C ALA A 151 -3.30 10.14 -0.03
N TYR A 152 -2.65 11.23 0.36
CA TYR A 152 -2.98 12.56 -0.16
C TYR A 152 -2.74 12.66 -1.68
N ALA A 153 -1.65 12.08 -2.20
CA ALA A 153 -1.43 12.01 -3.64
C ALA A 153 -2.51 11.19 -4.36
N ALA A 154 -2.98 10.09 -3.74
CA ALA A 154 -4.09 9.29 -4.25
C ALA A 154 -5.41 10.08 -4.25
N LEU A 155 -5.72 10.77 -3.16
CA LEU A 155 -6.90 11.63 -3.06
C LEU A 155 -6.88 12.75 -4.09
N ALA A 156 -5.73 13.42 -4.28
CA ALA A 156 -5.56 14.46 -5.30
C ALA A 156 -5.87 13.93 -6.70
N ARG A 157 -5.38 12.73 -7.06
CA ARG A 157 -5.72 12.08 -8.34
C ARG A 157 -7.20 11.78 -8.48
N LEU A 158 -7.82 11.23 -7.43
CA LEU A 158 -9.25 10.89 -7.46
C LEU A 158 -10.13 12.13 -7.62
N ARG A 159 -9.78 13.24 -6.95
CA ARG A 159 -10.48 14.51 -7.05
C ARG A 159 -10.33 15.16 -8.42
N ALA A 160 -9.14 15.11 -9.02
CA ALA A 160 -8.95 15.54 -10.41
C ALA A 160 -9.83 14.73 -11.38
N LEU A 161 -9.87 13.41 -11.21
CA LEU A 161 -10.72 12.51 -12.01
C LEU A 161 -12.22 12.79 -11.84
N SER A 162 -12.66 13.32 -10.69
CA SER A 162 -14.05 13.71 -10.44
C SER A 162 -14.35 15.16 -10.80
N GLY A 163 -13.40 15.91 -11.37
CA GLY A 163 -13.56 17.33 -11.71
C GLY A 163 -13.48 18.30 -10.52
N ASP A 164 -13.04 17.84 -9.35
CA ASP A 164 -12.84 18.65 -8.15
C ASP A 164 -11.42 19.24 -8.13
N ALA A 165 -11.22 20.31 -8.91
CA ALA A 165 -9.91 20.97 -9.03
C ALA A 165 -9.44 21.59 -7.70
N ALA A 166 -10.33 22.27 -6.97
CA ALA A 166 -9.99 22.87 -5.68
C ALA A 166 -9.58 21.80 -4.64
N GLY A 167 -10.32 20.69 -4.58
CA GLY A 167 -9.98 19.60 -3.69
C GLY A 167 -8.74 18.83 -4.14
N HIS A 168 -8.44 18.76 -5.45
CA HIS A 168 -7.16 18.27 -5.97
C HIS A 168 -6.00 19.10 -5.43
N ASP A 169 -6.05 20.42 -5.61
CA ASP A 169 -4.99 21.34 -5.17
C ASP A 169 -4.77 21.27 -3.65
N ALA A 170 -5.86 21.24 -2.88
CA ALA A 170 -5.79 21.10 -1.43
C ALA A 170 -5.13 19.78 -0.99
N ALA A 171 -5.48 18.66 -1.63
CA ALA A 171 -4.87 17.36 -1.32
C ALA A 171 -3.40 17.29 -1.77
N ALA A 172 -3.07 17.87 -2.94
CA ALA A 172 -1.70 17.95 -3.44
C ALA A 172 -0.81 18.77 -2.49
N SER A 173 -1.29 19.93 -2.02
CA SER A 173 -0.57 20.76 -1.05
C SER A 173 -0.31 20.03 0.28
N ARG A 174 -1.30 19.26 0.78
CA ARG A 174 -1.12 18.42 1.97
C ARG A 174 -0.10 17.31 1.76
N CYS A 175 -0.10 16.67 0.59
CA CYS A 175 0.94 15.71 0.24
C CYS A 175 2.33 16.34 0.32
N GLU A 176 2.52 17.50 -0.32
CA GLU A 176 3.82 18.19 -0.37
C GLU A 176 4.31 18.60 1.02
N ALA A 177 3.40 19.01 1.91
CA ALA A 177 3.74 19.35 3.29
C ALA A 177 4.22 18.15 4.12
N MET A 178 3.78 16.94 3.79
CA MET A 178 4.12 15.70 4.51
C MET A 178 5.27 14.92 3.88
N ALA A 179 5.45 15.04 2.56
CA ALA A 179 6.37 14.20 1.80
C ALA A 179 7.83 14.62 2.02
N LYS A 180 8.70 13.63 2.24
CA LYS A 180 10.15 13.82 2.17
C LYS A 180 10.63 14.06 0.74
N ASP A 181 9.92 13.47 -0.23
CA ASP A 181 10.16 13.64 -1.66
C ASP A 181 8.89 14.16 -2.35
N ALA A 182 8.92 15.43 -2.74
CA ALA A 182 7.81 16.08 -3.43
C ALA A 182 7.50 15.46 -4.82
N ALA A 183 8.41 14.66 -5.41
CA ALA A 183 8.13 13.95 -6.67
C ALA A 183 6.94 13.00 -6.55
N LEU A 184 6.75 12.40 -5.37
CA LEU A 184 5.60 11.55 -5.05
C LEU A 184 4.27 12.28 -5.32
N CYS A 185 4.18 13.54 -4.90
CA CYS A 185 2.98 14.36 -4.96
C CYS A 185 2.66 14.86 -6.38
N ARG A 186 3.68 14.97 -7.25
CA ARG A 186 3.55 15.48 -8.63
C ARG A 186 2.93 14.49 -9.62
N THR A 187 2.88 13.20 -9.29
CA THR A 187 2.23 12.15 -10.09
C THR A 187 0.70 12.30 -10.18
N SER A 188 0.14 13.33 -9.53
CA SER A 188 -1.27 13.69 -9.55
C SER A 188 -1.71 14.56 -10.73
N ARG A 189 -0.76 15.14 -11.50
CA ARG A 189 -1.05 16.05 -12.63
C ARG A 189 -1.25 15.40 -13.99
N ALA A 190 -0.91 14.12 -14.16
CA ALA A 190 -0.87 13.48 -15.48
C ALA A 190 -2.14 12.69 -15.80
N ILE A 191 -3.27 13.37 -15.97
CA ILE A 191 -4.37 12.91 -16.85
C ILE A 191 -4.86 14.14 -17.62
N ASP A 192 -4.05 14.56 -18.59
CA ASP A 192 -4.49 15.49 -19.63
C ASP A 192 -4.89 14.62 -20.84
N PRO A 193 -6.18 14.47 -21.18
CA PRO A 193 -6.60 13.73 -22.36
C PRO A 193 -6.43 14.63 -23.59
N ARG A 194 -5.18 14.88 -24.01
CA ARG A 194 -4.93 15.46 -25.33
C ARG A 194 -4.64 14.34 -26.33
N PRO A 195 -5.39 14.24 -27.44
CA PRO A 195 -5.10 13.29 -28.49
C PRO A 195 -3.75 13.65 -29.10
N GLN A 196 -2.85 12.67 -29.18
CA GLN A 196 -1.64 12.81 -29.98
C GLN A 196 -2.08 12.99 -31.44
N SER A 197 -1.75 14.16 -31.98
CA SER A 197 -1.95 14.54 -33.39
C SER A 197 -0.95 13.83 -34.27
#